data_AF-A0A0C2DC50-F1
#
_entry.id   AF-A0A0C2DC50-F1
#
_cell.length_a   1.000
_cell.length_b   1.000
_cell.length_c   1.000
_cell.angle_alpha   90.00
_cell.angle_beta   90.00
_cell.angle_gamma   90.00
#
_symmetry.space_group_name_H-M   'P 1'
#
loop_
_entity.id
_entity.type
_entity.pdbx_description
1 polymer ?
#
loop_
_entity_poly.entity_id
_entity_poly.type
_entity_poly.pdbx_seq_one_letter_code
_entity_poly.pdbx_strand_id
1 'polypeptide(L)'
;MLQKEQKKHRDLIVTDLVESYENLVFKVYASIVFHQQYCPKAQFLMKVDDDVGVHLDRMVKLWKIDERANKSMYCQVWPRSRPKRDPSNKCYLYCNPVVQVYV
;
A
#
# COMPACT_ATOMS: atom_id res chain seq x y z
N MET A 1 11.39 13.77 17.49
CA MET A 1 11.65 12.31 17.45
C MET A 1 11.91 11.89 16.01
N LEU A 2 10.93 12.09 15.11
CA LEU A 2 11.01 11.79 13.67
C LEU A 2 12.28 12.32 12.96
N GLN A 3 12.64 13.59 13.15
CA GLN A 3 13.84 14.16 12.50
C GLN A 3 15.14 13.46 12.92
N LYS A 4 15.24 12.96 14.16
CA LYS A 4 16.42 12.22 14.64
C LYS A 4 16.48 10.82 14.02
N GLU A 5 15.34 10.15 13.92
CA GLU A 5 15.19 8.86 13.23
C GLU A 5 15.57 8.98 11.76
N GLN A 6 14.99 9.96 11.04
CA GLN A 6 15.30 10.21 9.64
C GLN A 6 16.79 10.53 9.43
N LYS A 7 17.38 11.33 10.32
CA LYS A 7 18.82 11.64 10.26
C LYS A 7 19.69 10.38 10.43
N LYS A 8 19.24 9.43 11.24
CA LYS A 8 19.98 8.20 11.55
C LYS A 8 19.83 7.13 10.49
N HIS A 9 18.62 6.88 10.00
CA HIS A 9 18.30 5.72 9.16
C HIS A 9 18.08 6.07 7.68
N ARG A 10 17.55 7.27 7.38
CA ARG A 10 17.33 7.79 6.01
C ARG A 10 16.48 6.88 5.12
N ASP A 11 15.55 6.18 5.73
CA ASP A 11 14.65 5.21 5.11
C ASP A 11 13.18 5.64 5.18
N LEU A 12 12.89 6.85 5.67
CA LEU A 12 11.53 7.37 5.74
C LEU A 12 11.18 8.20 4.50
N ILE A 13 9.99 7.93 3.96
CA ILE A 13 9.27 8.81 3.04
C ILE A 13 8.22 9.54 3.88
N VAL A 14 8.36 10.87 4.00
CA VAL A 14 7.47 11.69 4.83
C VAL A 14 6.58 12.51 3.92
N THR A 15 5.27 12.43 4.14
CA THR A 15 4.25 13.23 3.45
C THR A 15 3.57 14.19 4.43
N ASP A 16 2.79 15.13 3.89
CA ASP A 16 1.92 16.05 4.64
C ASP A 16 0.50 15.49 4.86
N LEU A 17 0.27 14.22 4.50
CA LEU A 17 -1.00 13.54 4.70
C LEU A 17 -1.30 13.40 6.20
N VAL A 18 -2.54 13.74 6.59
CA VAL A 18 -3.02 13.48 7.95
C VAL A 18 -3.15 11.98 8.17
N GLU A 19 -2.53 11.48 9.23
CA GLU A 19 -2.57 10.06 9.60
C GLU A 19 -3.98 9.64 10.02
N SER A 20 -4.63 8.81 9.20
CA SER A 20 -5.89 8.16 9.55
C SER A 20 -6.09 6.88 8.71
N TYR A 21 -6.98 6.00 9.18
CA TYR A 21 -7.29 4.76 8.46
C TYR A 21 -7.92 5.03 7.08
N GLU A 22 -8.74 6.07 6.98
CA GLU A 22 -9.39 6.51 5.75
C GLU A 22 -8.37 7.01 4.72
N ASN A 23 -7.26 7.59 5.18
CA ASN A 23 -6.22 8.15 4.33
C ASN A 23 -5.13 7.14 3.89
N LEU A 24 -5.25 5.87 4.28
CA LEU A 24 -4.30 4.83 3.87
C LEU A 24 -4.21 4.69 2.33
N VAL A 25 -5.30 4.97 1.60
CA VAL A 25 -5.28 4.97 0.12
C VAL A 25 -4.29 5.99 -0.44
N PHE A 26 -4.17 7.17 0.19
CA PHE A 26 -3.22 8.20 -0.22
C PHE A 26 -1.77 7.80 0.07
N LYS A 27 -1.53 7.04 1.15
CA LYS A 27 -0.20 6.45 1.39
C LYS A 27 0.19 5.44 0.32
N VAL A 28 -0.75 4.60 -0.11
CA VAL A 28 -0.52 3.67 -1.23
C VAL A 28 -0.18 4.47 -2.50
N TYR A 29 -0.97 5.50 -2.81
CA TYR A 29 -0.69 6.38 -3.95
C TYR A 29 0.69 7.04 -3.86
N ALA A 30 1.05 7.62 -2.72
CA ALA A 30 2.35 8.23 -2.49
C ALA A 30 3.50 7.23 -2.70
N SER A 31 3.35 5.98 -2.27
CA SER A 31 4.36 4.93 -2.50
C SER A 31 4.56 4.61 -3.99
N ILE A 32 3.49 4.61 -4.78
CA ILE A 32 3.54 4.37 -6.23
C ILE A 32 4.25 5.53 -6.93
N VAL A 33 3.86 6.78 -6.60
CA VAL A 33 4.50 7.99 -7.16
C VAL A 33 5.98 8.03 -6.81
N PHE A 34 6.33 7.77 -5.55
CA PHE A 34 7.72 7.74 -5.10
C PHE A 34 8.53 6.69 -5.88
N HIS A 35 8.00 5.48 -6.04
CA HIS A 35 8.65 4.42 -6.81
C HIS A 35 8.89 4.84 -8.27
N GLN A 36 7.89 5.41 -8.93
CA GLN A 36 8.00 5.87 -10.33
C GLN A 36 9.05 6.97 -10.50
N GLN A 37 9.10 7.93 -9.57
CA GLN A 37 9.96 9.10 -9.68
C GLN A 37 11.41 8.82 -9.24
N TYR A 38 11.61 8.04 -8.19
CA TYR A 38 12.91 7.89 -7.52
C TYR A 38 13.50 6.48 -7.64
N CYS A 39 12.72 5.47 -8.05
CA CYS A 39 13.18 4.09 -8.17
C CYS A 39 12.86 3.45 -9.54
N PRO A 40 13.15 4.10 -10.69
CA PRO A 40 12.74 3.61 -12.00
C PRO A 40 13.39 2.28 -12.42
N LYS A 41 14.47 1.87 -11.73
CA LYS A 41 15.16 0.59 -11.96
C LYS A 41 14.64 -0.55 -11.10
N ALA A 42 13.85 -0.26 -10.07
CA ALA A 42 13.27 -1.29 -9.22
C ALA A 42 12.19 -2.03 -10.03
N GLN A 43 12.31 -3.35 -10.13
CA GLN A 43 11.43 -4.16 -10.98
C GLN A 43 10.06 -4.42 -10.36
N PHE A 44 9.94 -4.25 -9.04
CA PHE A 44 8.71 -4.49 -8.31
C PHE A 44 8.57 -3.47 -7.17
N LEU A 45 7.32 -3.21 -6.81
CA LEU A 45 6.92 -2.48 -5.62
C LEU A 45 6.12 -3.43 -4.72
N MET A 46 6.46 -3.47 -3.44
CA MET A 46 5.76 -4.26 -2.44
C MET A 46 5.22 -3.34 -1.37
N LYS A 47 3.91 -3.47 -1.07
CA LYS A 47 3.28 -2.87 0.10
C LYS A 47 3.04 -3.95 1.13
N VAL A 48 3.53 -3.73 2.34
CA VAL A 48 3.24 -4.52 3.54
C VAL A 48 3.00 -3.59 4.71
N ASP A 49 2.25 -4.07 5.70
CA ASP A 49 2.08 -3.36 6.97
C ASP A 49 3.23 -3.70 7.92
N ASP A 50 3.45 -2.86 8.93
CA ASP A 50 4.51 -3.00 9.92
C ASP A 50 4.29 -4.17 10.90
N ASP A 51 3.08 -4.70 10.93
CA ASP A 51 2.68 -5.90 11.68
C ASP A 51 2.72 -7.20 10.84
N VAL A 52 3.27 -7.15 9.62
CA VAL A 52 3.40 -8.31 8.71
C VAL A 52 4.83 -8.83 8.64
N GLY A 53 5.00 -10.13 8.86
CA GLY A 53 6.26 -10.84 8.59
C GLY A 53 6.34 -11.35 7.15
N VAL A 54 7.45 -11.07 6.45
CA VAL A 54 7.67 -11.53 5.06
C VAL A 54 8.87 -12.49 5.00
N HIS A 55 8.65 -13.70 4.48
CA HIS A 55 9.74 -14.62 4.16
C HIS A 55 10.25 -14.37 2.73
N LEU A 56 11.17 -13.40 2.60
CA LEU A 56 11.66 -12.92 1.30
C LEU A 56 12.26 -14.04 0.43
N ASP A 57 13.10 -14.93 0.98
CA ASP A 57 13.73 -15.99 0.17
C ASP A 57 12.73 -16.95 -0.46
N ARG A 58 11.68 -17.30 0.29
CA ARG A 58 10.62 -18.19 -0.20
C ARG A 58 9.79 -17.47 -1.25
N MET A 59 9.49 -16.20 -1.02
CA MET A 59 8.72 -15.38 -1.96
C MET A 59 9.45 -15.24 -3.30
N VAL A 60 10.73 -14.87 -3.29
CA VAL A 60 11.53 -14.72 -4.52
C VAL A 60 11.69 -16.06 -5.27
N LYS A 61 11.79 -17.19 -4.56
CA LYS A 61 11.83 -18.53 -5.19
C LYS A 61 10.50 -18.93 -5.83
N LEU A 62 9.37 -18.56 -5.23
CA LEU A 62 8.03 -18.95 -5.69
C LEU A 62 7.48 -18.03 -6.78
N TRP A 63 7.80 -16.74 -6.70
CA TRP A 63 7.45 -15.78 -7.74
C TRP A 63 8.39 -16.01 -8.92
N LYS A 64 7.92 -16.75 -9.93
CA LYS A 64 8.58 -16.82 -11.23
C LYS A 64 8.48 -15.42 -11.86
N ILE A 65 9.48 -14.59 -11.59
CA ILE A 65 9.63 -13.28 -12.24
C ILE A 65 10.13 -13.58 -13.67
N ASP A 66 9.20 -13.93 -14.55
CA ASP A 66 9.43 -14.09 -15.98
C ASP A 66 8.86 -12.88 -16.75
N GLU A 67 8.99 -12.86 -18.08
CA GLU A 67 8.51 -11.76 -18.92
C GLU A 67 6.99 -11.50 -18.79
N ARG A 68 6.20 -12.46 -18.28
CA ARG A 68 4.76 -12.31 -18.02
C ARG A 68 4.47 -11.57 -16.72
N ALA A 69 5.47 -11.41 -15.84
CA ALA A 69 5.33 -10.58 -14.64
C ALA A 69 5.15 -9.09 -14.97
N ASN A 70 5.46 -8.68 -16.20
CA ASN A 70 5.20 -7.32 -16.67
C ASN A 70 3.70 -7.02 -16.62
N LYS A 71 3.28 -6.11 -15.74
CA LYS A 71 1.88 -5.76 -15.41
C LYS A 71 1.11 -6.79 -14.56
N SER A 72 1.81 -7.60 -13.78
CA SER A 72 1.18 -8.52 -12.82
C SER A 72 1.10 -7.92 -11.41
N MET A 73 0.03 -8.24 -10.68
CA MET A 73 -0.15 -7.89 -9.25
C MET A 73 -0.47 -9.15 -8.46
N TYR A 74 0.26 -9.39 -7.38
CA TYR A 74 0.12 -10.56 -6.53
C TYR A 74 -0.42 -10.16 -5.16
N CYS A 75 -1.60 -10.68 -4.79
CA CYS A 75 -2.20 -10.45 -3.49
C CYS A 75 -3.22 -11.54 -3.16
N GLN A 76 -3.66 -11.59 -1.90
CA GLN A 76 -4.85 -12.35 -1.53
C GLN A 76 -6.09 -11.64 -2.07
N VAL A 77 -6.79 -12.27 -3.00
CA VAL A 77 -8.00 -11.71 -3.62
C VAL A 77 -9.22 -12.12 -2.81
N TRP A 78 -10.08 -11.14 -2.50
CA TRP A 78 -11.37 -11.35 -1.84
C TRP A 78 -12.53 -11.12 -2.81
N PRO A 79 -12.85 -12.10 -3.66
CA PRO A 79 -13.83 -11.93 -4.72
C PRO A 79 -15.23 -11.69 -4.16
N ARG A 80 -16.01 -10.83 -4.81
CA ARG A 80 -17.41 -10.52 -4.46
C ARG A 80 -17.60 -9.91 -3.07
N SER A 81 -16.56 -9.32 -2.49
CA SER A 81 -16.66 -8.56 -1.25
C SER A 81 -17.59 -7.35 -1.41
N ARG A 82 -18.47 -7.13 -0.41
CA ARG A 82 -19.40 -6.00 -0.37
C ARG A 82 -19.06 -5.04 0.76
N PRO A 83 -19.42 -3.75 0.65
CA PRO A 83 -19.29 -2.80 1.75
C PRO A 83 -19.94 -3.34 3.04
N LYS A 84 -19.24 -3.23 4.16
CA LYS A 84 -19.77 -3.61 5.47
C LYS A 84 -20.71 -2.50 5.95
N ARG A 85 -21.94 -2.88 6.29
CA ARG A 85 -23.03 -1.97 6.69
C ARG A 85 -23.39 -2.06 8.17
N ASP A 86 -22.72 -2.92 8.91
CA ASP A 86 -22.86 -3.04 10.36
C ASP A 86 -21.96 -2.01 11.05
N PRO A 87 -22.50 -1.05 11.83
CA PRO A 87 -21.72 -0.04 12.54
C PRO A 87 -20.72 -0.60 13.55
N SER A 88 -20.92 -1.82 14.05
CA SER A 88 -19.97 -2.48 14.95
C SER A 88 -18.74 -3.04 14.23
N ASN A 89 -18.78 -3.10 12.89
CA ASN A 89 -17.69 -3.61 12.09
C ASN A 89 -16.58 -2.56 11.95
N LYS A 90 -15.32 -2.96 12.19
CA LYS A 90 -14.14 -2.08 12.01
C LYS A 90 -14.08 -1.43 10.61
N CYS A 91 -14.54 -2.14 9.58
CA CYS A 91 -14.56 -1.66 8.19
C CYS A 91 -15.95 -1.14 7.76
N TYR A 92 -16.74 -0.63 8.69
CA TYR A 92 -18.03 -0.01 8.40
C TYR A 92 -17.88 1.21 7.48
N LEU A 93 -18.66 1.24 6.42
CA LEU A 93 -18.75 2.40 5.52
C LEU A 93 -20.11 3.07 5.70
N TYR A 94 -20.10 4.31 6.19
CA TYR A 94 -21.29 5.17 6.26
C TYR A 94 -21.97 5.22 4.88
N CYS A 95 -23.27 4.94 4.87
CA CYS A 95 -24.07 4.92 3.66
C CYS A 95 -24.41 6.37 3.27
N ASN A 96 -23.46 7.08 2.66
CA ASN A 96 -23.80 8.15 1.75
C ASN A 96 -22.91 8.05 0.50
N PRO A 97 -23.39 7.41 -0.57
CA PRO A 97 -22.59 7.11 -1.75
C PRO A 97 -22.57 8.34 -2.66
N VAL A 98 -21.76 9.33 -2.31
CA VAL A 98 -21.25 10.29 -3.29
C VAL A 98 -19.75 10.42 -3.03
N VAL A 99 -19.00 9.37 -3.38
CA VAL A 99 -17.59 9.58 -3.72
C VAL A 99 -17.59 10.15 -5.13
N GLN A 100 -17.87 11.45 -5.24
CA GLN A 100 -17.41 12.22 -6.39
C GLN A 100 -15.90 12.33 -6.22
N VAL A 101 -15.17 11.49 -6.97
CA VAL A 101 -13.75 11.71 -7.20
C VAL A 101 -13.66 12.99 -8.02
N TYR A 102 -13.32 14.10 -7.35
CA TYR A 102 -12.77 15.26 -8.04
C TYR A 102 -11.27 15.02 -8.17
N VAL A 103 -10.78 15.26 -9.40
CA VAL A 103 -9.39 15.08 -9.87
C VAL A 103 -8.39 15.75 -8.95
#